data_AF-A0A525WLB5-F1
#
_entry.id   AF-A0A525WLB5-F1
#
_cell.length_a   1.000
_cell.length_b   1.000
_cell.length_c   1.000
_cell.angle_alpha   90.00
_cell.angle_beta   90.00
_cell.angle_gamma   90.00
#
_symmetry.space_group_name_H-M   'P 1'
#
loop_
_entity.id
_entity.type
_entity.pdbx_description
1 polymer ?
#
loop_
_entity_poly.entity_id
_entity_poly.type
_entity_poly.pdbx_seq_one_letter_code
_entity_poly.pdbx_strand_id
1 'polypeptide(L)'
;MSEPTPVQIAGEEPNDKIVIYWEREYSTAISPERLKLDFMPHRPLLSGMSLDEQRAVAGDGYKVVPDDCGPVRTVGQYGWLVRSPADCKIRRTADGVKWQAPPILPEERILGYKSFSGTYVDSILNSGYPKLCCGIRFYYPKQVGLMMKDLPNHFYHYPERTFCVWEGIKTQEYKRTPNMYDWLQDYDAFTANFLLQLTKPTTIKRGDPIGIVVPVLLPKQFTLEELMPRR
;
A
#
# COMPACT_ATOMS: atom_id res chain seq x y z
N MET A 1 -9.55 54.56 -10.15
CA MET A 1 -8.53 53.50 -10.00
C MET A 1 -9.27 52.19 -10.16
N SER A 2 -9.02 51.50 -11.26
CA SER A 2 -9.73 50.26 -11.64
C SER A 2 -9.06 49.10 -10.92
N GLU A 3 -9.86 48.25 -10.25
CA GLU A 3 -9.38 47.02 -9.62
C GLU A 3 -8.74 46.09 -10.68
N PRO A 4 -7.61 45.43 -10.38
CA PRO A 4 -7.02 44.48 -11.31
C PRO A 4 -7.91 43.24 -11.38
N THR A 5 -8.54 43.03 -12.54
CA THR A 5 -9.18 41.78 -12.91
C THR A 5 -8.16 40.65 -12.81
N PRO A 6 -8.44 39.52 -12.13
CA PRO A 6 -7.53 38.39 -12.14
C PRO A 6 -7.41 37.90 -13.57
N VAL A 7 -6.21 38.00 -14.14
CA VAL A 7 -5.88 37.33 -15.40
C VAL A 7 -5.99 35.84 -15.12
N GLN A 8 -7.09 35.23 -15.56
CA GLN A 8 -7.15 33.78 -15.71
C GLN A 8 -6.07 33.41 -16.71
N ILE A 9 -4.99 32.81 -16.22
CA ILE A 9 -4.01 32.15 -17.06
C ILE A 9 -4.75 31.00 -17.75
N ALA A 10 -5.20 31.24 -18.98
CA ALA A 10 -5.72 30.21 -19.85
C ALA A 10 -4.57 29.23 -20.16
N GLY A 11 -4.64 28.01 -19.61
CA GLY A 11 -3.63 26.99 -19.89
C GLY A 11 -3.54 25.77 -18.96
N GLU A 12 -4.30 25.67 -17.86
CA GLU A 12 -4.38 24.41 -17.12
C GLU A 12 -5.60 23.60 -17.59
N GLU A 13 -5.35 22.68 -18.54
CA GLU A 13 -6.26 21.58 -18.84
C GLU A 13 -6.64 20.83 -17.55
N PRO A 14 -7.92 20.47 -17.33
CA PRO A 14 -8.32 19.76 -16.13
C PRO A 14 -7.76 18.33 -16.12
N ASN A 15 -6.94 18.03 -15.11
CA ASN A 15 -6.73 16.70 -14.52
C ASN A 15 -6.18 15.59 -15.43
N ASP A 16 -4.86 15.61 -15.62
CA ASP A 16 -4.08 14.45 -16.08
C ASP A 16 -3.88 13.43 -14.93
N LYS A 17 -4.98 13.02 -14.29
CA LYS A 17 -4.97 12.06 -13.16
C LYS A 17 -4.75 10.66 -13.69
N ILE A 18 -3.70 10.01 -13.20
CA ILE A 18 -3.45 8.61 -13.50
C ILE A 18 -4.41 7.77 -12.65
N VAL A 19 -5.30 7.03 -13.30
CA VAL A 19 -6.19 6.09 -12.62
C VAL A 19 -5.46 4.78 -12.43
N ILE A 20 -5.43 4.29 -11.20
CA ILE A 20 -5.06 2.93 -10.86
C ILE A 20 -6.37 2.22 -10.52
N TYR A 21 -6.63 1.09 -11.16
CA TYR A 21 -7.79 0.29 -10.82
C TYR A 21 -7.41 -0.82 -9.85
N TRP A 22 -8.39 -1.34 -9.12
CA TRP A 22 -8.21 -2.55 -8.32
C TRP A 22 -9.48 -3.39 -8.30
N GLU A 23 -9.34 -4.66 -7.97
CA GLU A 23 -10.46 -5.57 -7.72
C GLU A 23 -10.05 -6.68 -6.75
N ARG A 24 -11.05 -7.40 -6.25
CA ARG A 24 -10.86 -8.55 -5.37
C ARG A 24 -10.58 -9.81 -6.18
N GLU A 25 -9.45 -10.47 -5.90
CA GLU A 25 -9.25 -11.86 -6.32
C GLU A 25 -10.00 -12.83 -5.41
N TYR A 26 -10.10 -12.50 -4.12
CA TYR A 26 -10.79 -13.30 -3.11
C TYR A 26 -11.93 -12.51 -2.46
N SER A 27 -13.05 -13.16 -2.17
CA SER A 27 -14.18 -12.55 -1.45
C SER A 27 -13.80 -12.06 -0.04
N THR A 28 -12.74 -12.61 0.54
CA THR A 28 -12.18 -12.22 1.84
C THR A 28 -11.25 -11.01 1.78
N ALA A 29 -10.85 -10.58 0.57
CA ALA A 29 -9.97 -9.43 0.39
C ALA A 29 -10.63 -8.14 0.88
N ILE A 30 -9.84 -7.38 1.65
CA ILE A 30 -10.26 -6.08 2.19
C ILE A 30 -9.83 -5.00 1.21
N SER A 31 -10.73 -4.06 0.92
CA SER A 31 -10.46 -2.97 -0.01
C SER A 31 -9.20 -2.19 0.40
N PRO A 32 -8.30 -1.83 -0.55
CA PRO A 32 -7.20 -0.93 -0.25
C PRO A 32 -7.75 0.40 0.24
N GLU A 33 -7.16 0.94 1.29
CA GLU A 33 -7.58 2.22 1.87
C GLU A 33 -6.40 3.20 1.94
N ARG A 34 -6.66 4.49 2.10
CA ARG A 34 -5.58 5.45 2.35
C ARG A 34 -4.92 5.14 3.68
N LEU A 35 -3.58 5.16 3.72
CA LEU A 35 -2.88 5.00 4.99
C LEU A 35 -3.15 6.24 5.85
N LYS A 36 -3.98 6.06 6.89
CA LYS A 36 -4.19 7.03 7.94
C LYS A 36 -3.22 6.72 9.07
N LEU A 37 -2.01 7.26 9.00
CA LEU A 37 -1.17 7.33 10.20
C LEU A 37 -1.76 8.44 11.07
N ASP A 38 -2.01 8.13 12.34
CA ASP A 38 -2.31 9.16 13.34
C ASP A 38 -0.99 9.87 13.66
N PHE A 39 -0.64 10.85 12.81
CA PHE A 39 0.51 11.70 13.06
C PHE A 39 0.20 12.47 14.35
N MET A 40 0.87 12.12 15.45
CA MET A 40 0.59 12.59 16.81
C MET A 40 0.00 14.02 16.84
N PRO A 41 -1.26 14.20 17.29
CA PRO A 41 -1.94 15.50 17.28
C PRO A 41 -1.31 16.54 18.22
N HIS A 42 -0.34 16.13 19.05
CA HIS A 42 0.37 17.01 19.97
C HIS A 42 1.43 17.89 19.29
N ARG A 43 1.66 17.72 17.98
CA ARG A 43 2.52 18.61 17.21
C ARG A 43 1.74 19.87 16.86
N PRO A 44 2.20 21.06 17.27
CA PRO A 44 1.53 22.28 16.90
C PRO A 44 1.56 22.46 15.38
N LEU A 45 0.38 22.53 14.76
CA LEU A 45 0.29 23.05 13.40
C LEU A 45 0.69 24.52 13.46
N LEU A 46 1.84 24.88 12.88
CA LEU A 46 2.35 26.26 12.86
C LEU A 46 1.33 27.24 12.25
N SER A 47 0.42 26.73 11.42
CA SER A 47 -0.68 27.51 10.82
C SER A 47 -1.67 28.10 11.83
N GLY A 48 -1.70 27.61 13.07
CA GLY A 48 -2.55 28.13 14.15
C GLY A 48 -1.82 28.99 15.19
N MET A 49 -0.52 29.23 15.02
CA MET A 49 0.34 29.91 15.99
C MET A 49 0.64 31.36 15.59
N SER A 50 0.78 32.24 16.56
CA SER A 50 1.34 33.58 16.38
C SER A 50 2.81 33.50 15.96
N LEU A 51 3.32 34.59 15.38
CA LEU A 51 4.68 34.66 14.84
C LEU A 51 5.75 34.46 15.93
N ASP A 52 5.49 34.90 17.17
CA ASP A 52 6.39 34.73 18.30
C ASP A 52 6.38 33.29 18.85
N GLU A 53 5.22 32.63 18.83
CA GLU A 53 5.12 31.20 19.16
C GLU A 53 5.84 30.34 18.11
N GLN A 54 5.71 30.67 16.82
CA GLN A 54 6.46 29.99 15.77
C GLN A 54 7.97 30.15 15.95
N ARG A 55 8.43 31.36 16.33
CA ARG A 55 9.84 31.64 16.61
C ARG A 55 10.35 30.92 17.87
N ALA A 56 9.54 30.86 18.92
CA ALA A 56 9.88 30.11 20.13
C ALA A 56 10.03 28.62 19.83
N VAL A 57 9.09 28.01 19.09
CA VAL A 57 9.17 26.61 18.65
C VAL A 57 10.39 26.37 17.73
N ALA A 58 10.71 27.32 16.85
CA ALA A 58 11.89 27.23 15.99
C ALA A 58 13.21 27.37 16.77
N GLY A 59 13.23 28.16 17.85
CA GLY A 59 14.40 28.40 18.70
C GLY A 59 14.66 27.28 19.71
N ASP A 60 13.61 26.78 20.36
CA ASP A 60 13.70 25.68 21.33
C ASP A 60 13.85 24.32 20.63
N GLY A 61 13.40 24.25 19.37
CA GLY A 61 13.33 23.03 18.60
C GLY A 61 12.28 22.06 19.14
N TYR A 62 11.99 21.02 18.35
CA TYR A 62 11.25 19.87 18.81
C TYR A 62 12.01 18.60 18.44
N LYS A 63 11.87 17.56 19.27
CA LYS A 63 12.43 16.25 18.95
C LYS A 63 11.81 15.76 17.64
N VAL A 64 12.57 15.77 16.54
CA VAL A 64 12.15 15.20 15.26
C VAL A 64 11.91 13.71 15.43
N VAL A 65 10.75 13.22 14.98
CA VAL A 65 10.47 11.80 14.84
C VAL A 65 10.45 11.42 13.37
N PRO A 66 10.73 10.17 13.00
CA PRO A 66 10.65 9.70 11.62
C PRO A 66 9.34 10.05 10.88
N ASP A 67 8.20 10.12 11.58
CA ASP A 67 6.91 10.60 11.04
C ASP A 67 6.92 12.04 10.50
N ASP A 68 7.83 12.89 10.97
CA ASP A 68 7.96 14.27 10.49
C ASP A 68 8.64 14.34 9.09
N CYS A 69 9.24 13.25 8.63
CA CYS A 69 9.96 13.20 7.36
C CYS A 69 8.99 13.25 6.17
N GLY A 70 9.15 14.26 5.31
CA GLY A 70 8.32 14.47 4.11
C GLY A 70 8.12 13.20 3.25
N PRO A 71 9.19 12.45 2.90
CA PRO A 71 9.08 11.14 2.24
C PRO A 71 8.13 10.15 2.92
N VAL A 72 8.13 10.08 4.25
CA VAL A 72 7.26 9.17 5.00
C VAL A 72 5.80 9.61 4.91
N ARG A 73 5.54 10.92 5.05
CA ARG A 73 4.20 11.51 4.89
C ARG A 73 3.68 11.32 3.47
N THR A 74 4.50 11.59 2.45
CA THR A 74 4.18 11.39 1.04
C THR A 74 3.85 9.93 0.76
N VAL A 75 4.70 9.00 1.19
CA VAL A 75 4.46 7.56 1.02
C VAL A 75 3.13 7.12 1.65
N GLY A 76 2.79 7.62 2.84
CA GLY A 76 1.50 7.33 3.48
C GLY A 76 0.31 8.00 2.80
N GLN A 77 0.45 9.24 2.33
CA GLN A 77 -0.64 9.98 1.69
C GLN A 77 -0.99 9.43 0.30
N TYR A 78 0.02 9.06 -0.49
CA TYR A 78 -0.16 8.63 -1.89
C TYR A 78 -0.30 7.11 -2.04
N GLY A 79 0.09 6.34 -1.02
CA GLY A 79 -0.07 4.89 -1.00
C GLY A 79 -1.44 4.40 -0.54
N TRP A 80 -1.67 3.11 -0.79
CA TRP A 80 -2.83 2.36 -0.31
C TRP A 80 -2.41 1.24 0.64
N LEU A 81 -3.06 1.21 1.79
CA LEU A 81 -2.87 0.24 2.84
C LEU A 81 -3.42 -1.13 2.44
N VAL A 82 -2.48 -2.06 2.37
CA VAL A 82 -2.55 -3.51 2.36
C VAL A 82 -3.12 -4.15 3.64
N ARG A 83 -4.32 -4.73 3.72
CA ARG A 83 -4.75 -5.48 4.92
C ARG A 83 -4.82 -6.99 4.71
N SER A 84 -4.60 -7.74 5.80
CA SER A 84 -4.68 -9.20 5.77
C SER A 84 -6.12 -9.66 5.51
N PRO A 85 -6.35 -10.57 4.56
CA PRO A 85 -7.68 -11.13 4.31
C PRO A 85 -8.08 -12.23 5.32
N ALA A 86 -7.12 -12.76 6.09
CA ALA A 86 -7.34 -13.91 6.96
C ALA A 86 -6.43 -13.93 8.20
N ASP A 87 -6.85 -14.71 9.18
CA ASP A 87 -6.06 -15.06 10.35
C ASP A 87 -4.95 -16.05 9.96
N CYS A 88 -3.70 -15.70 10.27
CA CYS A 88 -2.53 -16.51 9.95
C CYS A 88 -1.61 -16.61 11.18
N LYS A 89 -1.03 -17.78 11.41
CA LYS A 89 0.13 -17.97 12.28
C LYS A 89 1.29 -18.47 11.44
N ILE A 90 2.44 -17.83 11.54
CA ILE A 90 3.59 -18.11 10.69
C ILE A 90 4.84 -18.22 11.56
N ARG A 91 5.66 -19.25 11.34
CA ARG A 91 6.93 -19.41 12.05
C ARG A 91 8.00 -20.00 11.14
N ARG A 92 9.25 -19.62 11.40
CA ARG A 92 10.42 -20.29 10.83
C ARG A 92 10.77 -21.52 11.66
N THR A 93 11.15 -22.60 10.98
CA THR A 93 11.62 -23.86 11.54
C THR A 93 12.89 -24.30 10.82
N ALA A 94 13.57 -25.34 11.31
CA ALA A 94 14.74 -25.90 10.65
C ALA A 94 14.43 -26.36 9.21
N ASP A 95 13.21 -26.86 8.97
CA ASP A 95 12.76 -27.37 7.67
C ASP A 95 12.20 -26.27 6.74
N GLY A 96 12.29 -24.99 7.15
CA GLY A 96 11.72 -23.86 6.43
C GLY A 96 10.53 -23.21 7.13
N VAL A 97 9.65 -22.57 6.36
CA VAL A 97 8.52 -21.80 6.88
C VAL A 97 7.32 -22.71 7.09
N LYS A 98 6.73 -22.71 8.29
CA LYS A 98 5.46 -23.37 8.60
C LYS A 98 4.39 -22.34 8.92
N TRP A 99 3.16 -22.58 8.49
CA TRP A 99 2.04 -21.69 8.74
C TRP A 99 0.76 -22.46 9.09
N GLN A 100 -0.16 -21.74 9.73
CA GLN A 100 -1.54 -22.13 9.95
C GLN A 100 -2.41 -20.96 9.48
N ALA A 101 -3.20 -21.19 8.45
CA ALA A 101 -4.16 -20.24 7.90
C ALA A 101 -5.38 -21.03 7.41
N PRO A 102 -6.58 -20.45 7.37
CA PRO A 102 -7.71 -21.09 6.71
C PRO A 102 -7.38 -21.35 5.23
N PRO A 103 -7.96 -22.38 4.60
CA PRO A 103 -7.84 -22.54 3.14
C PRO A 103 -8.55 -21.38 2.43
N ILE A 104 -8.13 -21.08 1.19
CA ILE A 104 -8.93 -20.23 0.29
C ILE A 104 -9.90 -21.16 -0.44
N LEU A 105 -11.17 -21.11 -0.07
CA LEU A 105 -12.19 -21.98 -0.64
C LEU A 105 -12.41 -21.64 -2.13
N PRO A 106 -12.73 -22.62 -2.99
CA PRO A 106 -12.96 -22.36 -4.42
C PRO A 106 -13.98 -21.25 -4.69
N GLU A 107 -15.07 -21.21 -3.94
CA GLU A 107 -16.14 -20.20 -4.01
C GLU A 107 -15.69 -18.80 -3.57
N GLU A 108 -14.61 -18.70 -2.81
CA GLU A 108 -14.02 -17.41 -2.44
C GLU A 108 -13.19 -16.82 -3.59
N ARG A 109 -12.85 -17.59 -4.64
CA ARG A 109 -11.98 -17.17 -5.74
C ARG A 109 -12.75 -16.48 -6.86
N ILE A 110 -12.98 -15.18 -6.72
CA ILE A 110 -13.80 -14.37 -7.64
C ILE A 110 -13.24 -14.39 -9.08
N LEU A 111 -11.92 -14.22 -9.23
CA LEU A 111 -11.29 -14.09 -10.55
C LEU A 111 -10.72 -15.41 -11.10
N GLY A 112 -11.00 -16.53 -10.43
CA GLY A 112 -10.45 -17.84 -10.80
C GLY A 112 -8.93 -17.96 -10.73
N TYR A 113 -8.20 -16.89 -10.37
CA TYR A 113 -6.75 -16.90 -10.24
C TYR A 113 -6.36 -17.76 -9.04
N LYS A 114 -5.69 -18.88 -9.32
CA LYS A 114 -5.10 -19.72 -8.30
C LYS A 114 -3.87 -18.97 -7.79
N SER A 115 -3.88 -18.48 -6.54
CA SER A 115 -2.59 -18.40 -5.84
C SER A 115 -1.93 -19.76 -6.03
N PHE A 116 -0.64 -19.78 -6.36
CA PHE A 116 0.09 -20.99 -6.73
C PHE A 116 -0.18 -22.18 -5.78
N SER A 117 -0.49 -21.90 -4.51
CA SER A 117 -0.79 -22.87 -3.45
C SER A 117 -2.26 -22.99 -3.02
N GLY A 118 -3.16 -22.08 -3.39
CA GLY A 118 -4.53 -22.03 -2.86
C GLY A 118 -4.65 -21.67 -1.36
N THR A 119 -3.58 -21.11 -0.78
CA THR A 119 -3.50 -20.72 0.64
C THR A 119 -3.21 -19.23 0.78
N TYR A 120 -3.63 -18.62 1.90
CA TYR A 120 -3.30 -17.22 2.22
C TYR A 120 -1.81 -17.02 2.49
N VAL A 121 -1.12 -18.03 3.02
CA VAL A 121 0.34 -18.02 3.21
C VAL A 121 0.95 -19.11 2.36
N ASP A 122 2.01 -18.75 1.65
CA ASP A 122 2.74 -19.64 0.75
C ASP A 122 4.24 -19.31 0.82
N SER A 123 5.09 -20.10 0.18
CA SER A 123 6.51 -19.83 0.03
C SER A 123 6.87 -19.68 -1.44
N ILE A 124 7.65 -18.65 -1.77
CA ILE A 124 8.33 -18.65 -3.07
C ILE A 124 9.56 -19.54 -2.92
N LEU A 125 9.69 -20.55 -3.80
CA LEU A 125 10.83 -21.46 -3.85
C LEU A 125 12.15 -20.71 -3.65
N ASN A 126 12.95 -21.14 -2.67
CA ASN A 126 14.26 -20.60 -2.32
C ASN A 126 14.31 -19.13 -1.85
N SER A 127 13.17 -18.45 -1.69
CA SER A 127 13.18 -17.07 -1.17
C SER A 127 13.53 -17.03 0.32
N GLY A 128 13.20 -18.10 1.06
CA GLY A 128 13.27 -18.09 2.50
C GLY A 128 12.27 -17.14 3.16
N TYR A 129 11.34 -16.50 2.44
CA TYR A 129 10.34 -15.59 3.01
C TYR A 129 8.91 -16.12 2.81
N PRO A 130 8.06 -16.16 3.86
CA PRO A 130 6.63 -16.36 3.68
C PRO A 130 6.03 -15.27 2.78
N LYS A 131 5.25 -15.67 1.80
CA LYS A 131 4.43 -14.82 0.95
C LYS A 131 3.00 -14.82 1.50
N LEU A 132 2.51 -13.67 1.94
CA LEU A 132 1.11 -13.45 2.30
C LEU A 132 0.33 -12.96 1.08
N CYS A 133 -0.65 -13.74 0.64
CA CYS A 133 -1.55 -13.42 -0.45
C CYS A 133 -2.72 -12.57 0.06
N CYS A 134 -2.79 -11.30 -0.32
CA CYS A 134 -3.81 -10.39 0.20
C CYS A 134 -5.11 -10.37 -0.62
N GLY A 135 -5.12 -11.03 -1.78
CA GLY A 135 -6.33 -11.19 -2.60
C GLY A 135 -6.77 -9.92 -3.32
N ILE A 136 -5.87 -8.96 -3.51
CA ILE A 136 -6.14 -7.71 -4.22
C ILE A 136 -5.35 -7.73 -5.51
N ARG A 137 -6.01 -7.44 -6.63
CA ARG A 137 -5.37 -7.19 -7.92
C ARG A 137 -5.45 -5.72 -8.25
N PHE A 138 -4.34 -5.13 -8.65
CA PHE A 138 -4.29 -3.77 -9.17
C PHE A 138 -4.04 -3.80 -10.67
N TYR A 139 -4.57 -2.79 -11.36
CA TYR A 139 -4.28 -2.47 -12.74
C TYR A 139 -3.71 -1.06 -12.82
N TYR A 140 -2.57 -0.90 -13.49
CA TYR A 140 -1.86 0.37 -13.56
C TYR A 140 -1.26 0.59 -14.94
N PRO A 141 -1.18 1.84 -15.45
CA PRO A 141 -0.61 2.09 -16.77
C PRO A 141 0.83 1.60 -16.90
N LYS A 142 1.22 1.14 -18.08
CA LYS A 142 2.54 0.54 -18.36
C LYS A 142 3.74 1.42 -18.00
N GLN A 143 3.59 2.75 -18.05
CA GLN A 143 4.62 3.70 -17.64
C GLN A 143 4.76 3.89 -16.12
N VAL A 144 3.84 3.34 -15.31
CA VAL A 144 3.82 3.49 -13.85
C VAL A 144 4.51 2.30 -13.19
N GLY A 145 5.42 2.56 -12.25
CA GLY A 145 5.90 1.52 -11.33
C GLY A 145 4.98 1.44 -10.11
N LEU A 146 4.72 0.24 -9.59
CA LEU A 146 4.11 0.09 -8.26
C LEU A 146 5.14 -0.47 -7.30
N MET A 147 5.34 0.23 -6.19
CA MET A 147 6.25 -0.17 -5.12
C MET A 147 5.45 -0.72 -3.95
N MET A 148 5.88 -1.89 -3.47
CA MET A 148 5.41 -2.44 -2.21
C MET A 148 6.40 -2.01 -1.13
N LYS A 149 5.89 -1.37 -0.07
CA LYS A 149 6.69 -0.93 1.07
C LYS A 149 6.14 -1.49 2.37
N ASP A 150 7.01 -1.56 3.37
CA ASP A 150 6.58 -1.79 4.74
C ASP A 150 5.76 -0.60 5.24
N LEU A 151 5.04 -0.82 6.33
CA LEU A 151 4.32 0.26 7.00
C LEU A 151 5.34 1.29 7.53
N PRO A 152 5.28 2.55 7.08
CA PRO A 152 6.12 3.60 7.63
C PRO A 152 5.83 3.75 9.12
N ASN A 153 6.90 3.90 9.91
CA ASN A 153 6.83 4.14 11.34
C ASN A 153 6.02 3.11 12.13
N HIS A 154 5.95 1.87 11.64
CA HIS A 154 5.20 0.81 12.31
C HIS A 154 5.67 0.55 13.74
N PHE A 155 6.90 0.90 14.11
CA PHE A 155 7.39 0.76 15.47
C PHE A 155 6.68 1.71 16.47
N TYR A 156 6.09 2.82 16.01
CA TYR A 156 5.24 3.67 16.84
C TYR A 156 3.77 3.22 16.83
N HIS A 157 3.26 2.86 15.65
CA HIS A 157 1.83 2.58 15.46
C HIS A 157 1.45 1.11 15.74
N TYR A 158 2.40 0.20 15.60
CA TYR A 158 2.26 -1.25 15.70
C TYR A 158 3.49 -1.88 16.38
N PRO A 159 3.83 -1.51 17.62
CA PRO A 159 5.07 -1.95 18.29
C PRO A 159 5.16 -3.47 18.46
N GLU A 160 4.01 -4.16 18.52
CA GLU A 160 3.93 -5.62 18.64
C GLU A 160 4.12 -6.36 17.31
N ARG A 161 4.25 -5.63 16.20
CA ARG A 161 4.46 -6.22 14.88
C ARG A 161 5.77 -7.01 14.87
N THR A 162 5.70 -8.25 14.39
CA THR A 162 6.79 -9.24 14.47
C THR A 162 7.45 -9.53 13.13
N PHE A 163 7.20 -8.68 12.13
CA PHE A 163 7.68 -8.85 10.77
C PHE A 163 7.86 -7.50 10.08
N CYS A 164 8.77 -7.47 9.12
CA CYS A 164 8.86 -6.40 8.13
C CYS A 164 8.44 -6.94 6.76
N VAL A 165 8.13 -6.05 5.83
CA VAL A 165 7.89 -6.40 4.43
C VAL A 165 9.19 -6.27 3.65
N TRP A 166 9.49 -7.26 2.80
CA TRP A 166 10.50 -7.06 1.77
C TRP A 166 9.98 -6.03 0.76
N GLU A 167 10.65 -4.89 0.69
CA GLU A 167 10.27 -3.80 -0.20
C GLU A 167 10.80 -4.00 -1.61
N GLY A 168 10.01 -3.62 -2.60
CA GLY A 168 10.45 -3.71 -3.99
C GLY A 168 9.47 -3.10 -4.97
N ILE A 169 9.98 -2.78 -6.16
CA ILE A 169 9.20 -2.27 -7.27
C ILE A 169 8.82 -3.45 -8.17
N LYS A 170 7.54 -3.56 -8.52
CA LYS A 170 7.07 -4.51 -9.53
C LYS A 170 7.33 -3.93 -10.92
N THR A 171 8.45 -4.33 -11.52
CA THR A 171 8.82 -3.99 -12.90
C THR A 171 8.17 -4.96 -13.91
N GLN A 172 8.28 -4.65 -15.20
CA GLN A 172 7.74 -5.47 -16.30
C GLN A 172 8.22 -6.93 -16.28
N GLU A 173 9.45 -7.19 -15.86
CA GLU A 173 10.07 -8.52 -15.86
C GLU A 173 9.45 -9.49 -14.83
N TYR A 174 8.70 -8.98 -13.84
CA TYR A 174 8.01 -9.79 -12.83
C TYR A 174 6.52 -10.03 -13.15
N LYS A 175 6.03 -9.62 -14.33
CA LYS A 175 4.60 -9.66 -14.69
C LYS A 175 4.20 -11.04 -15.21
N ARG A 176 3.65 -11.87 -14.31
CA ARG A 176 2.96 -13.12 -14.66
C ARG A 176 1.45 -13.06 -14.41
N THR A 177 0.96 -11.95 -13.85
CA THR A 177 -0.47 -11.75 -13.63
C THR A 177 -1.09 -11.25 -14.94
N PRO A 178 -1.99 -12.01 -15.57
CA PRO A 178 -2.63 -11.58 -16.81
C PRO A 178 -3.56 -10.39 -16.55
N ASN A 179 -3.61 -9.48 -17.51
CA ASN A 179 -4.69 -8.50 -17.58
C ASN A 179 -5.94 -9.21 -18.13
N MET A 180 -7.04 -9.17 -17.38
CA MET A 180 -8.28 -9.87 -17.73
C MET A 180 -9.21 -9.06 -18.63
N TYR A 181 -8.86 -7.80 -18.91
CA TYR A 181 -9.74 -6.82 -19.52
C TYR A 181 -9.16 -6.29 -20.83
N ASP A 182 -9.82 -6.60 -21.94
CA ASP A 182 -9.41 -6.17 -23.28
C ASP A 182 -9.45 -4.65 -23.48
N TRP A 183 -10.14 -3.90 -22.62
CA TRP A 183 -10.19 -2.43 -22.67
C TRP A 183 -9.07 -1.76 -21.87
N LEU A 184 -8.31 -2.52 -21.09
CA LEU A 184 -7.16 -2.06 -20.30
C LEU A 184 -5.82 -2.39 -20.99
N GLN A 185 -5.73 -2.28 -22.32
CA GLN A 185 -4.57 -2.75 -23.09
C GLN A 185 -3.25 -2.08 -22.72
N ASP A 186 -3.30 -0.83 -22.27
CA ASP A 186 -2.13 -0.06 -21.83
C ASP A 186 -1.86 -0.15 -20.32
N TYR A 187 -2.55 -1.08 -19.64
CA TYR A 187 -2.38 -1.34 -18.22
C TYR A 187 -1.75 -2.71 -18.01
N ASP A 188 -0.91 -2.77 -16.99
CA ASP A 188 -0.42 -4.00 -16.41
C ASP A 188 -1.24 -4.38 -15.17
N ALA A 189 -1.25 -5.68 -14.86
CA ALA A 189 -1.90 -6.20 -13.67
C ALA A 189 -0.86 -6.75 -12.69
N PHE A 190 -1.10 -6.59 -11.39
CA PHE A 190 -0.35 -7.31 -10.37
C PHE A 190 -1.23 -7.67 -9.16
N THR A 191 -0.97 -8.83 -8.57
CA THR A 191 -1.59 -9.24 -7.31
C THR A 191 -0.74 -8.79 -6.13
N ALA A 192 -1.35 -8.12 -5.16
CA ALA A 192 -0.68 -7.63 -3.95
C ALA A 192 -0.37 -8.78 -2.99
N ASN A 193 0.84 -9.32 -3.14
CA ASN A 193 1.38 -10.38 -2.30
C ASN A 193 2.66 -9.89 -1.61
N PHE A 194 2.67 -9.93 -0.28
CA PHE A 194 3.78 -9.39 0.52
C PHE A 194 4.71 -10.51 0.97
N LEU A 195 6.01 -10.33 0.75
CA LEU A 195 7.03 -11.20 1.34
C LEU A 195 7.35 -10.68 2.74
N LEU A 196 7.24 -11.55 3.74
CA LEU A 196 7.34 -11.19 5.15
C LEU A 196 8.69 -11.62 5.72
N GLN A 197 9.49 -10.67 6.17
CA GLN A 197 10.69 -10.91 6.96
C GLN A 197 10.30 -11.03 8.45
N LEU A 198 10.05 -12.27 8.88
CA LEU A 198 9.71 -12.55 10.29
C LEU A 198 10.93 -12.41 11.20
N THR A 199 10.78 -11.70 12.32
CA THR A 199 11.80 -11.63 13.39
C THR A 199 11.56 -12.68 14.48
N LYS A 200 10.31 -13.09 14.69
CA LYS A 200 9.89 -14.15 15.62
C LYS A 200 8.59 -14.82 15.12
N PRO A 201 8.10 -15.91 15.74
CA PRO A 201 6.78 -16.46 15.42
C PRO A 201 5.72 -15.35 15.40
N THR A 202 4.95 -15.30 14.31
CA THR A 202 4.10 -14.17 13.95
C THR A 202 2.65 -14.63 13.91
N THR A 203 1.76 -13.87 14.54
CA THR A 203 0.32 -14.00 14.36
C THR A 203 -0.19 -12.75 13.65
N ILE A 204 -0.91 -12.94 12.57
CA ILE A 204 -1.57 -11.89 11.79
C ILE A 204 -3.06 -12.17 11.88
N LYS A 205 -3.86 -11.18 12.25
CA LYS A 205 -5.31 -11.25 12.23
C LYS A 205 -5.86 -10.69 10.93
N ARG A 206 -7.04 -11.16 10.54
CA ARG A 206 -7.80 -10.54 9.45
C ARG A 206 -7.99 -9.06 9.77
N GLY A 207 -7.73 -8.21 8.79
CA GLY A 207 -7.78 -6.76 8.95
C GLY A 207 -6.46 -6.16 9.45
N ASP A 208 -5.48 -6.93 9.91
CA ASP A 208 -4.19 -6.35 10.31
C ASP A 208 -3.52 -5.66 9.12
N PRO A 209 -2.88 -4.51 9.34
CA PRO A 209 -2.17 -3.79 8.29
C PRO A 209 -0.88 -4.54 7.94
N ILE A 210 -0.69 -4.85 6.66
CA ILE A 210 0.43 -5.66 6.16
C ILE A 210 1.50 -4.80 5.53
N GLY A 211 1.15 -3.80 4.75
CA GLY A 211 2.11 -2.96 4.03
C GLY A 211 1.37 -1.98 3.16
N ILE A 212 2.09 -1.22 2.36
CA ILE A 212 1.48 -0.26 1.44
C ILE A 212 1.91 -0.52 0.01
N VAL A 213 1.03 -0.19 -0.92
CA VAL A 213 1.31 -0.12 -2.35
C VAL A 213 1.32 1.36 -2.75
N VAL A 214 2.42 1.82 -3.36
CA VAL A 214 2.61 3.22 -3.73
C VAL A 214 2.94 3.29 -5.21
N PRO A 215 2.29 4.19 -5.99
CA PRO A 215 2.71 4.45 -7.34
C PRO A 215 4.03 5.23 -7.35
N VAL A 216 4.97 4.79 -8.19
CA VAL A 216 6.27 5.40 -8.38
C VAL A 216 6.27 6.13 -9.71
N LEU A 217 6.04 7.44 -9.65
CA LEU A 217 6.26 8.39 -10.74
C LEU A 217 6.32 9.81 -10.17
N LEU A 218 7.35 10.56 -10.57
CA LEU A 218 7.44 12.00 -10.35
C LEU A 218 6.45 12.73 -11.28
N PRO A 219 5.96 13.91 -10.89
CA PRO A 219 4.85 14.18 -9.98
C PRO A 219 3.52 14.24 -10.75
N LYS A 220 2.68 13.19 -10.68
CA LYS A 220 1.29 13.26 -11.17
C LYS A 220 0.32 12.86 -10.08
N GLN A 221 -0.91 13.39 -10.12
CA GLN A 221 -1.96 13.03 -9.19
C GLN A 221 -2.51 11.63 -9.55
N PHE A 222 -2.69 10.76 -8.56
CA PHE A 222 -3.21 9.39 -8.76
C PHE A 222 -4.57 9.19 -8.07
N THR A 223 -5.48 8.48 -8.73
CA THR A 223 -6.75 8.01 -8.15
C THR A 223 -6.76 6.47 -8.09
N LEU A 224 -7.47 5.92 -7.10
CA LEU A 224 -7.70 4.48 -7.00
C LEU A 224 -9.19 4.20 -7.16
N GLU A 225 -9.54 3.33 -8.11
CA GLU A 225 -10.92 3.01 -8.46
C GLU A 225 -11.16 1.50 -8.44
N GLU A 226 -12.26 1.05 -7.82
CA GLU A 226 -12.66 -0.37 -7.84
C GLU A 226 -13.26 -0.70 -9.21
N LEU A 227 -12.80 -1.78 -9.86
CA LEU A 227 -13.47 -2.31 -11.03
C LEU A 227 -14.76 -2.98 -10.59
N MET A 228 -15.88 -2.36 -10.95
CA MET A 228 -17.19 -3.00 -10.87
C MET A 228 -17.31 -3.97 -12.06
N PRO A 229 -17.67 -5.25 -11.85
CA PRO A 229 -18.03 -6.12 -12.95
C PRO A 229 -19.16 -5.46 -13.74
N ARG A 230 -18.96 -5.21 -15.04
CA ARG A 230 -20.09 -4.82 -15.90
C ARG A 230 -21.09 -5.96 -15.85
N ARG A 231 -22.28 -5.69 -15.34
CA ARG A 231 -23.44 -6.59 -15.44
C ARG A 231 -23.85 -6.75 -16.89
#